data_AF-A0A7S2VM51-F1
#
_entry.id   AF-A0A7S2VM51-F1
#
_cell.length_a   1.000
_cell.length_b   1.000
_cell.length_c   1.000
_cell.angle_alpha   90.00
_cell.angle_beta   90.00
_cell.angle_gamma   90.00
#
_symmetry.space_group_name_H-M   'P 1'
#
loop_
_entity.id
_entity.type
_entity.pdbx_description
1 polymer ?
#
loop_
_entity_poly.entity_id
_entity_poly.type
_entity_poly.pdbx_seq_one_letter_code
_entity_poly.pdbx_strand_id
1 'polypeptide(L)'
;RVYGFFAAALRALVDLGLPMHPRCAAMAAWAGSQELLEVVLPEVGGGAATCGLVAWAARGAYANVAARQADVVRWLLARGAAIEETDERGWTLLEWSAWAGDPALLSLALRAGMLPAPLRRAPGDAAGRGHMRLLPSPLTLAVASRCPRAVGLLMRAGGDL
;
A
#
# COMPACT_ATOMS: atom_id res chain seq x y z
N ARG A 1 9.80 7.28 19.13
CA ARG A 1 9.04 6.86 17.93
C ARG A 1 7.58 6.72 18.33
N VAL A 2 6.65 7.47 17.72
CA VAL A 2 5.24 7.58 18.16
C VAL A 2 4.54 6.22 18.28
N TYR A 3 4.83 5.28 17.38
CA TYR A 3 4.21 3.95 17.39
C TYR A 3 4.89 2.91 18.30
N GLY A 4 6.03 3.25 18.92
CA GLY A 4 6.73 2.33 19.84
C GLY A 4 5.95 2.08 21.14
N PHE A 5 5.31 3.12 21.66
CA PHE A 5 4.42 3.00 22.82
C PHE A 5 3.19 2.14 22.48
N PHE A 6 2.55 2.39 21.34
CA PHE A 6 1.41 1.60 20.88
C PHE A 6 1.76 0.13 20.65
N ALA A 7 2.94 -0.16 20.10
CA ALA A 7 3.41 -1.53 19.92
C ALA A 7 3.62 -2.25 21.27
N ALA A 8 4.19 -1.56 22.26
CA ALA A 8 4.33 -2.11 23.60
C ALA A 8 2.98 -2.35 24.29
N ALA A 9 2.03 -1.41 24.14
CA ALA A 9 0.69 -1.55 24.67
C ALA A 9 -0.07 -2.73 24.02
N LEU A 10 0.02 -2.87 22.69
CA LEU A 10 -0.58 -4.01 21.99
C LEU A 10 0.05 -5.33 22.42
N ARG A 11 1.38 -5.40 22.60
CA ARG A 11 2.04 -6.60 23.13
C ARG A 11 1.46 -7.01 24.47
N ALA A 12 1.31 -6.06 25.39
CA ALA A 12 0.71 -6.35 26.69
C ALA A 12 -0.74 -6.87 26.57
N LEU A 13 -1.53 -6.37 25.63
CA LEU A 13 -2.89 -6.88 25.39
C LEU A 13 -2.89 -8.30 24.82
N VAL A 14 -1.95 -8.59 23.92
CA VAL A 14 -1.73 -9.95 23.36
C VAL A 14 -1.27 -10.91 24.45
N ASP A 15 -0.34 -10.49 25.31
CA ASP A 15 0.14 -11.29 26.45
C ASP A 15 -0.98 -11.60 27.46
N LEU A 16 -2.00 -10.75 27.55
CA LEU A 16 -3.21 -10.98 28.34
C LEU A 16 -4.24 -11.89 27.64
N GLY A 17 -3.94 -12.40 26.44
CA GLY A 17 -4.81 -13.27 25.66
C GLY A 17 -6.02 -12.55 25.05
N LEU A 18 -5.96 -11.22 24.89
CA LEU A 18 -7.05 -10.47 24.28
C LEU A 18 -7.02 -10.62 22.75
N PRO A 19 -8.14 -10.98 22.11
CA PRO A 19 -8.17 -11.21 20.67
C PRO A 19 -7.93 -9.89 19.90
N MET A 20 -7.08 -9.96 18.88
CA MET A 20 -6.84 -8.85 17.97
C MET A 20 -7.84 -8.87 16.81
N HIS A 21 -8.50 -7.74 16.56
CA HIS A 21 -9.37 -7.61 15.40
C HIS A 21 -8.52 -7.60 14.10
N PRO A 22 -8.90 -8.31 13.02
CA PRO A 22 -8.10 -8.39 11.80
C PRO A 22 -7.73 -7.04 11.17
N ARG A 23 -8.59 -6.03 11.33
CA ARG A 23 -8.32 -4.63 10.88
C ARG A 23 -7.11 -3.98 11.55
N CYS A 24 -6.62 -4.47 12.69
CA CYS A 24 -5.41 -3.95 13.32
C CYS A 24 -4.20 -4.07 12.39
N ALA A 25 -4.11 -5.14 11.58
CA ALA A 25 -3.03 -5.33 10.61
C ALA A 25 -3.11 -4.27 9.49
N ALA A 26 -4.30 -4.03 8.95
CA ALA A 26 -4.55 -3.00 7.95
C ALA A 26 -4.22 -1.59 8.46
N MET A 27 -4.60 -1.27 9.71
CA MET A 27 -4.26 0.01 10.34
C MET A 27 -2.75 0.17 10.57
N ALA A 28 -2.05 -0.89 10.99
CA ALA A 28 -0.60 -0.87 11.18
C ALA A 28 0.14 -0.66 9.86
N ALA A 29 -0.31 -1.32 8.78
CA ALA A 29 0.20 -1.12 7.43
C ALA A 29 -0.05 0.32 6.94
N TRP A 30 -1.27 0.83 7.08
CA TRP A 30 -1.63 2.21 6.72
C TRP A 30 -0.80 3.25 7.50
N ALA A 31 -0.56 3.00 8.80
CA ALA A 31 0.27 3.86 9.64
C ALA A 31 1.76 3.80 9.29
N GLY A 32 2.20 2.82 8.50
CA GLY A 32 3.60 2.64 8.12
C GLY A 32 4.48 2.18 9.28
N SER A 33 3.93 1.38 10.21
CA SER A 33 4.63 0.89 11.40
C SER A 33 4.93 -0.59 11.30
N GLN A 34 6.19 -0.93 11.00
CA GLN A 34 6.67 -2.31 10.99
C GLN A 34 6.55 -2.93 12.39
N GLU A 35 6.87 -2.17 13.44
CA GLU A 35 6.83 -2.65 14.82
C GLU A 35 5.41 -3.07 15.25
N LEU A 36 4.37 -2.39 14.74
CA LEU A 36 2.98 -2.79 15.01
C LEU A 36 2.59 -4.05 14.22
N LEU A 37 3.04 -4.18 12.98
CA LEU A 37 2.79 -5.37 12.16
C LEU A 37 3.43 -6.62 12.76
N GLU A 38 4.63 -6.49 13.34
CA GLU A 38 5.32 -7.60 14.03
C GLU A 38 4.52 -8.13 15.23
N VAL A 39 3.75 -7.27 15.91
CA VAL A 39 2.91 -7.65 17.05
C VAL A 39 1.58 -8.24 16.59
N VAL A 40 0.97 -7.65 15.56
CA VAL A 40 -0.41 -7.98 15.19
C VAL A 40 -0.50 -9.18 14.24
N LEU A 41 0.45 -9.37 13.32
CA LEU A 41 0.35 -10.43 12.32
C LEU A 41 0.33 -11.86 12.88
N PRO A 42 1.11 -12.22 13.92
CA PRO A 42 1.05 -13.55 14.52
C PRO A 42 -0.36 -13.90 15.04
N GLU A 43 -1.05 -12.91 15.61
CA GLU A 43 -2.37 -13.07 16.24
C GLU A 43 -3.52 -13.16 15.22
N VAL A 44 -3.32 -12.63 14.01
CA VAL A 44 -4.36 -12.57 12.97
C VAL A 44 -4.30 -13.78 12.01
N GLY A 45 -3.28 -14.63 12.12
CA GLY A 45 -3.24 -15.97 11.52
C GLY A 45 -2.52 -16.07 10.17
N GLY A 46 -1.27 -16.54 10.21
CA GLY A 46 -0.52 -17.17 9.09
C GLY A 46 -0.37 -16.33 7.81
N GLY A 47 0.17 -16.92 6.73
CA GLY A 47 0.47 -16.21 5.47
C GLY A 47 -0.72 -15.51 4.77
N ALA A 48 -1.97 -15.80 5.17
CA ALA A 48 -3.15 -15.04 4.75
C ALA A 48 -3.28 -13.66 5.44
N ALA A 49 -2.56 -13.45 6.55
CA ALA A 49 -2.59 -12.20 7.31
C ALA A 49 -1.96 -11.01 6.55
N THR A 50 -1.14 -11.27 5.53
CA THR A 50 -0.54 -10.21 4.70
C THR A 50 -1.39 -9.78 3.51
N CYS A 51 -2.46 -10.53 3.19
CA CYS A 51 -3.34 -10.23 2.07
C CYS A 51 -3.98 -8.84 2.19
N GLY A 52 -3.80 -8.03 1.15
CA GLY A 52 -4.31 -6.66 1.04
C GLY A 52 -3.48 -5.62 1.78
N LEU A 53 -2.47 -6.00 2.57
CA LEU A 53 -1.69 -5.05 3.37
C LEU A 53 -0.79 -4.16 2.52
N VAL A 54 -0.38 -4.62 1.33
CA VAL A 54 0.40 -3.77 0.41
C VAL A 54 -0.46 -2.61 -0.07
N ALA A 55 -1.73 -2.87 -0.39
CA ALA A 55 -2.68 -1.82 -0.79
C ALA A 55 -2.97 -0.83 0.36
N TRP A 56 -3.09 -1.32 1.60
CA TRP A 56 -3.25 -0.46 2.79
C TRP A 56 -2.01 0.40 3.07
N ALA A 57 -0.82 -0.17 2.98
CA ALA A 57 0.43 0.56 3.12
C ALA A 57 0.56 1.62 2.01
N ALA A 58 0.26 1.27 0.76
CA ALA A 58 0.31 2.20 -0.37
C ALA A 58 -0.62 3.40 -0.17
N ARG A 59 -1.87 3.14 0.25
CA ARG A 59 -2.83 4.20 0.62
C ARG A 59 -2.31 5.09 1.75
N GLY A 60 -1.60 4.50 2.71
CA GLY A 60 -0.96 5.20 3.81
C GLY A 60 0.05 6.25 3.34
N ALA A 61 0.75 6.04 2.22
CA ALA A 61 1.75 6.97 1.70
C ALA A 61 1.15 8.33 1.29
N TYR A 62 -0.09 8.32 0.81
CA TYR A 62 -0.82 9.56 0.50
C TYR A 62 -1.28 10.29 1.77
N ALA A 63 -1.77 9.54 2.77
CA ALA A 63 -2.36 10.13 3.97
C ALA A 63 -1.32 10.48 5.05
N ASN A 64 -0.14 9.88 5.00
CA ASN A 64 0.91 10.01 6.01
C ASN A 64 2.29 10.06 5.36
N VAL A 65 2.63 11.23 4.79
CA VAL A 65 3.90 11.46 4.07
C VAL A 65 5.14 11.25 4.94
N ALA A 66 5.00 11.39 6.27
CA ALA A 66 6.10 11.18 7.21
C ALA A 66 6.35 9.70 7.54
N ALA A 67 5.42 8.81 7.18
CA ALA A 67 5.56 7.40 7.45
C ALA A 67 6.46 6.71 6.42
N ARG A 68 7.02 5.56 6.83
CA ARG A 68 8.07 4.84 6.08
C ARG A 68 7.48 3.70 5.26
N GLN A 69 6.55 4.03 4.37
CA GLN A 69 5.74 3.04 3.65
C GLN A 69 6.60 2.15 2.76
N ALA A 70 7.68 2.68 2.19
CA ALA A 70 8.63 1.89 1.42
C ALA A 70 9.27 0.77 2.27
N ASP A 71 9.55 1.01 3.55
CA ASP A 71 10.11 -0.02 4.44
C ASP A 71 9.08 -1.08 4.80
N VAL A 72 7.86 -0.65 5.12
CA VAL A 72 6.75 -1.57 5.41
C VAL A 72 6.41 -2.43 4.19
N VAL A 73 6.34 -1.85 2.99
CA VAL A 73 6.10 -2.61 1.76
C VAL A 73 7.24 -3.59 1.50
N ARG A 74 8.52 -3.19 1.63
CA ARG A 74 9.64 -4.14 1.53
C ARG A 74 9.48 -5.31 2.51
N TRP A 75 9.13 -5.00 3.75
CA TRP A 75 8.98 -5.99 4.81
C TRP A 75 7.80 -6.96 4.56
N LEU A 76 6.69 -6.46 4.00
CA LEU A 76 5.54 -7.27 3.60
C LEU A 76 5.86 -8.15 2.40
N LEU A 77 6.54 -7.63 1.37
CA LEU A 77 6.97 -8.40 0.20
C LEU A 77 7.92 -9.53 0.59
N ALA A 78 8.84 -9.28 1.52
CA ALA A 78 9.73 -10.31 2.07
C ALA A 78 8.98 -11.45 2.80
N ARG A 79 7.70 -11.24 3.15
CA ARG A 79 6.80 -12.22 3.78
C ARG A 79 5.80 -12.84 2.80
N GLY A 80 5.98 -12.62 1.51
CA GLY A 80 5.14 -13.20 0.46
C GLY A 80 3.84 -12.44 0.19
N ALA A 81 3.71 -11.20 0.67
CA ALA A 81 2.60 -10.35 0.27
C ALA A 81 2.62 -10.11 -1.25
N ALA A 82 1.44 -10.11 -1.88
CA ALA A 82 1.35 -9.90 -3.31
C ALA A 82 1.49 -8.41 -3.65
N ILE A 83 2.38 -8.09 -4.60
CA ILE A 83 2.62 -6.69 -4.98
C ILE A 83 1.52 -6.09 -5.85
N GLU A 84 0.85 -6.96 -6.63
CA GLU A 84 -0.23 -6.59 -7.55
C GLU A 84 -1.60 -6.45 -6.84
N GLU A 85 -1.61 -6.44 -5.51
CA GLU A 85 -2.81 -6.22 -4.73
C GLU A 85 -3.43 -4.86 -5.04
N THR A 86 -4.76 -4.86 -5.18
CA THR A 86 -5.53 -3.64 -5.33
C THR A 86 -6.52 -3.45 -4.21
N ASP A 87 -6.75 -2.19 -3.85
CA ASP A 87 -7.83 -1.87 -2.94
C ASP A 87 -9.21 -1.91 -3.63
N GLU A 88 -10.25 -1.57 -2.88
CA GLU A 88 -11.64 -1.48 -3.35
C GLU A 88 -11.85 -0.47 -4.50
N ARG A 89 -10.90 0.44 -4.75
CA ARG A 89 -10.93 1.38 -5.87
C ARG A 89 -10.24 0.81 -7.11
N GLY A 90 -9.70 -0.39 -7.01
CA GLY A 90 -8.86 -1.01 -8.03
C GLY A 90 -7.45 -0.42 -8.09
N TRP A 91 -7.04 0.36 -7.09
CA TRP A 91 -5.72 1.01 -7.06
C TRP A 91 -4.66 0.09 -6.45
N THR A 92 -3.57 -0.05 -7.18
CA THR A 92 -2.34 -0.77 -6.87
C THR A 92 -1.35 0.10 -6.09
N LEU A 93 -0.25 -0.52 -5.65
CA LEU A 93 0.91 0.18 -5.10
C LEU A 93 1.46 1.26 -6.05
N LEU A 94 1.48 1.01 -7.36
CA LEU A 94 1.98 1.95 -8.36
C LEU A 94 1.09 3.20 -8.46
N GLU A 95 -0.23 3.04 -8.47
CA GLU A 95 -1.18 4.16 -8.55
C GLU A 95 -1.15 5.02 -7.29
N TRP A 96 -1.13 4.40 -6.10
CA TRP A 96 -1.04 5.13 -4.84
C TRP A 96 0.29 5.87 -4.67
N SER A 97 1.43 5.27 -5.08
CA SER A 97 2.74 5.93 -5.00
C SER A 97 2.86 7.09 -6.00
N ALA A 98 2.30 6.95 -7.20
CA ALA A 98 2.20 8.04 -8.16
C ALA A 98 1.32 9.19 -7.66
N TRP A 99 0.14 8.87 -7.09
CA TRP A 99 -0.77 9.87 -6.52
C TRP A 99 -0.19 10.58 -5.30
N ALA A 100 0.47 9.83 -4.40
CA ALA A 100 1.17 10.40 -3.25
C ALA A 100 2.39 11.24 -3.64
N GLY A 101 2.90 11.07 -4.87
CA GLY A 101 4.12 11.72 -5.32
C GLY A 101 5.37 11.21 -4.58
N ASP A 102 5.34 9.99 -4.05
CA ASP A 102 6.44 9.36 -3.30
C ASP A 102 7.39 8.63 -4.27
N PRO A 103 8.55 9.21 -4.62
CA PRO A 103 9.45 8.60 -5.60
C PRO A 103 10.11 7.33 -5.07
N ALA A 104 10.26 7.18 -3.75
CA ALA A 104 10.91 6.03 -3.16
C ALA A 104 9.99 4.81 -3.22
N LEU A 105 8.71 4.98 -2.86
CA LEU A 105 7.69 3.95 -2.99
C LEU A 105 7.40 3.62 -4.45
N LEU A 106 7.36 4.65 -5.32
CA LEU A 106 7.17 4.48 -6.76
C LEU A 106 8.33 3.69 -7.39
N SER A 107 9.58 4.01 -7.02
CA SER A 107 10.75 3.26 -7.48
C SER A 107 10.77 1.83 -6.97
N LEU A 108 10.16 1.55 -5.81
CA LEU A 108 10.02 0.19 -5.30
C LEU A 108 9.03 -0.59 -6.15
N ALA A 109 7.85 -0.01 -6.43
CA ALA A 109 6.84 -0.60 -7.29
C ALA A 109 7.40 -0.96 -8.68
N LEU A 110 8.06 0.00 -9.34
CA LEU A 110 8.66 -0.19 -10.66
C LEU A 110 9.75 -1.29 -10.65
N ARG A 111 10.64 -1.29 -9.64
CA ARG A 111 11.72 -2.30 -9.53
C ARG A 111 11.21 -3.71 -9.27
N ALA A 112 10.04 -3.83 -8.66
CA ALA A 112 9.40 -5.10 -8.41
C ALA A 112 8.57 -5.60 -9.60
N GLY A 113 8.70 -4.95 -10.77
CA GLY A 113 8.11 -5.40 -12.03
C GLY A 113 6.74 -4.80 -12.33
N MET A 114 6.22 -3.90 -11.49
CA MET A 114 4.95 -3.23 -11.77
C MET A 114 5.14 -2.27 -12.94
N LEU A 115 4.46 -2.55 -14.05
CA LEU A 115 4.49 -1.67 -15.22
C LEU A 115 3.34 -0.65 -15.15
N PRO A 116 3.54 0.57 -15.67
CA PRO A 116 2.46 1.51 -15.89
C PRO A 116 1.53 0.96 -16.98
N ALA A 117 0.53 0.18 -16.59
CA ALA A 117 -0.43 -0.40 -17.51
C ALA A 117 -1.35 0.70 -18.09
N PRO A 118 -1.82 0.55 -19.36
CA PRO A 118 -2.87 1.38 -19.89
C PRO A 118 -4.16 1.16 -19.09
N LEU A 119 -4.88 2.27 -18.83
CA LEU A 119 -6.22 2.39 -18.21
C LEU A 119 -6.83 1.05 -17.76
N ARG A 120 -6.59 0.65 -16.51
CA ARG A 120 -7.20 -0.55 -15.95
C ARG A 120 -8.69 -0.32 -15.67
N ARG A 121 -9.51 -1.34 -15.93
CA ARG A 121 -10.94 -1.33 -15.59
C ARG A 121 -11.10 -1.77 -14.13
N ALA A 122 -11.63 -0.91 -13.27
CA ALA A 122 -12.10 -1.34 -11.96
C ALA A 122 -13.45 -2.06 -12.11
N PRO A 123 -13.75 -3.08 -11.30
CA PRO A 123 -15.10 -3.63 -11.23
C PRO A 123 -16.09 -2.49 -10.90
N GLY A 124 -17.24 -2.49 -11.56
CA GLY A 124 -18.35 -1.59 -11.21
C GLY A 124 -18.78 -1.81 -9.77
N ASP A 125 -19.46 -0.83 -9.18
CA ASP A 125 -20.02 -0.96 -7.84
C ASP A 125 -20.88 -2.24 -7.72
N ALA A 126 -20.97 -2.79 -6.50
CA ALA A 126 -21.72 -4.04 -6.21
C ALA A 126 -23.22 -3.96 -6.58
N ALA A 127 -23.70 -2.77 -6.97
CA ALA A 127 -25.06 -2.48 -7.39
C ALA A 127 -25.30 -2.66 -8.91
N GLY A 128 -24.29 -3.03 -9.71
CA GLY A 128 -24.45 -3.29 -11.14
C GLY A 128 -24.90 -2.08 -11.95
N ARG A 129 -24.73 -0.85 -11.43
CA ARG A 129 -25.06 0.38 -12.16
C ARG A 129 -23.84 0.74 -13.00
N GLY A 130 -23.85 0.23 -14.22
CA GLY A 130 -22.75 0.26 -15.19
C GLY A 130 -22.22 1.65 -15.56
N HIS A 131 -21.45 2.27 -14.66
CA HIS A 131 -20.50 3.32 -15.00
C HIS A 131 -19.11 2.70 -14.95
N MET A 132 -18.63 2.26 -16.11
CA MET A 132 -17.27 1.74 -16.29
C MET A 132 -16.29 2.86 -15.94
N ARG A 133 -15.65 2.78 -14.77
CA ARG A 133 -14.74 3.81 -14.29
C ARG A 133 -13.36 3.58 -14.90
N LEU A 134 -12.98 4.46 -15.83
CA LEU A 134 -11.59 4.56 -16.28
C LEU A 134 -10.76 5.03 -15.08
N LEU A 135 -9.85 4.17 -14.61
CA LEU A 135 -8.87 4.60 -13.61
C LEU A 135 -7.86 5.55 -14.28
N PRO A 136 -7.52 6.69 -13.66
CA PRO A 136 -6.49 7.58 -14.19
C PRO A 136 -5.17 6.81 -14.30
N SER A 137 -4.46 6.99 -15.40
CA SER A 137 -3.13 6.39 -15.58
C SER A 137 -2.17 6.80 -14.46
N PRO A 138 -1.20 5.95 -14.08
CA PRO A 138 -0.17 6.31 -13.10
C PRO A 138 0.55 7.62 -13.45
N LEU A 139 0.79 7.87 -14.75
CA LEU A 139 1.40 9.11 -15.22
C LEU A 139 0.51 10.34 -14.93
N THR A 140 -0.80 10.24 -15.20
CA THR A 140 -1.74 11.33 -14.87
C THR A 140 -1.83 11.58 -13.36
N LEU A 141 -1.74 10.54 -12.54
CA LEU A 141 -1.69 10.66 -11.07
C LEU A 141 -0.41 11.36 -10.61
N ALA A 142 0.74 11.00 -11.19
CA ALA A 142 2.01 11.65 -10.87
C ALA A 142 2.05 13.13 -11.27
N VAL A 143 1.47 13.50 -12.42
CA VAL A 143 1.32 14.91 -12.80
C VAL A 143 0.44 15.66 -11.78
N ALA A 144 -0.67 15.07 -11.37
CA ALA A 144 -1.56 15.65 -10.37
C ALA A 144 -0.91 15.79 -8.98
N SER A 145 -0.01 14.88 -8.60
CA SER A 145 0.78 14.94 -7.36
C SER A 145 1.76 16.13 -7.30
N ARG A 146 1.99 16.80 -8.45
CA ARG A 146 2.98 17.89 -8.60
C ARG A 146 4.40 17.48 -8.20
N CYS A 147 4.76 16.21 -8.37
CA CYS A 147 6.10 15.69 -8.09
C CYS A 147 6.85 15.42 -9.41
N PRO A 148 7.75 16.30 -9.87
CA PRO A 148 8.49 16.12 -11.12
C PRO A 148 9.36 14.86 -11.12
N ARG A 149 9.83 14.43 -9.94
CA ARG A 149 10.59 13.19 -9.79
C ARG A 149 9.73 11.96 -10.08
N ALA A 150 8.50 11.92 -9.59
CA ALA A 150 7.57 10.83 -9.87
C ALA A 150 7.21 10.78 -11.37
N VAL A 151 6.96 11.93 -11.98
CA VAL A 151 6.74 12.04 -13.44
C VAL A 151 7.96 11.53 -14.20
N GLY A 152 9.18 11.97 -13.84
CA GLY A 152 10.41 11.54 -14.48
C GLY A 152 10.67 10.03 -14.36
N LEU A 153 10.34 9.42 -13.22
CA LEU A 153 10.44 7.97 -13.03
C LEU A 153 9.50 7.20 -13.96
N LEU A 154 8.24 7.65 -14.05
CA LEU A 154 7.24 7.01 -14.91
C LEU A 154 7.53 7.22 -16.41
N MET A 155 8.02 8.40 -16.80
CA MET A 155 8.41 8.66 -18.19
C MET A 155 9.58 7.79 -18.63
N ARG A 156 10.55 7.52 -17.74
CA ARG A 156 11.65 6.59 -18.02
C ARG A 156 11.15 5.16 -18.12
N ALA A 157 10.31 4.73 -17.17
CA ALA A 157 9.74 3.39 -17.17
C ALA A 157 8.79 3.12 -18.35
N GLY A 158 8.09 4.15 -18.83
CA GLY A 158 7.21 4.08 -20.00
C GLY A 158 7.89 4.33 -21.34
N GLY A 159 9.13 4.84 -21.35
CA GLY A 159 9.96 4.99 -22.55
C GLY A 159 10.72 3.72 -22.95
N ASP A 160 10.66 2.68 -22.12
CA ASP A 160 11.24 1.34 -22.36
C ASP A 160 10.20 0.33 -22.92
N LEU A 161 9.02 0.80 -23.38
CA LEU A 161 7.95 0.02 -24.04
C LEU A 161 7.87 0.37 -25.53
#